data_AF-A0AA36H126-F1
#
_entry.id   AF-A0AA36H126-F1
#
_cell.length_a   1.000
_cell.length_b   1.000
_cell.length_c   1.000
_cell.angle_alpha   90.00
_cell.angle_beta   90.00
_cell.angle_gamma   90.00
#
_symmetry.space_group_name_H-M   'P 1'
#
loop_
_entity.id
_entity.type
_entity.pdbx_description
1 polymer ?
#
loop_
_entity_poly.entity_id
_entity_poly.type
_entity_poly.pdbx_seq_one_letter_code
_entity_poly.pdbx_strand_id
1 'polypeptide(L)'
;MNDGLEMRLRNLNVSMFENLGRFCEQSEMRSRKRKRTTYLAKLEEARRRGSCLVFMDETWVFDSMTKDKGWNDNTIPRFASAEVMRTYSCGKTVAKDKGRRAIVIGAITDEGAVPESTMVPTRSSTKSEIETYLRDKGVVVPENSMKAYLVEEVRASTQYMSALPSSLCQEWFHHVAKEEDATRLKIAIDLANSHSIIETIDSELSSSSDGDLELEADENDPNLTE
;
A
#
# COMPACT_ATOMS: atom_id res chain seq x y z
N MET A 1 18.82 -20.43 45.68
CA MET A 1 17.64 -19.53 45.86
C MET A 1 17.63 -18.36 44.87
N ASN A 2 18.30 -18.43 43.71
CA ASN A 2 18.31 -17.32 42.72
C ASN A 2 17.47 -17.61 41.46
N ASP A 3 17.10 -18.87 41.20
CA ASP A 3 16.48 -19.27 39.93
C ASP A 3 15.03 -18.81 39.76
N GLY A 4 14.34 -18.49 40.88
CA GLY A 4 12.94 -18.05 40.86
C GLY A 4 12.75 -16.58 40.44
N LEU A 5 13.74 -15.72 40.70
CA LEU A 5 13.70 -14.30 40.33
C LEU A 5 14.04 -14.10 38.84
N GLU A 6 14.95 -14.91 38.30
CA GLU A 6 15.34 -14.82 36.89
C GLU A 6 14.20 -15.25 35.95
N MET A 7 13.41 -16.28 36.31
CA MET A 7 12.22 -16.66 35.53
C MET A 7 11.12 -15.61 35.55
N ARG A 8 10.91 -14.90 36.66
CA ARG A 8 9.90 -13.83 36.73
C ARG A 8 10.27 -12.61 35.88
N LEU A 9 11.55 -12.23 35.85
CA LEU A 9 12.02 -11.11 35.03
C LEU A 9 11.99 -11.45 33.53
N ARG A 10 12.29 -12.70 33.14
CA ARG A 10 12.13 -13.14 31.74
C ARG A 10 10.67 -13.15 31.29
N ASN A 11 9.73 -13.58 32.15
CA ASN A 11 8.31 -13.58 31.81
C ASN A 11 7.69 -12.18 31.75
N LEU A 12 8.14 -11.25 32.60
CA LEU A 12 7.73 -9.83 32.53
C LEU A 12 8.22 -9.16 31.24
N ASN A 13 9.47 -9.43 30.81
CA ASN A 13 9.98 -8.90 29.55
C ASN A 13 9.22 -9.45 28.34
N VAL A 14 8.94 -10.76 28.28
CA VAL A 14 8.18 -11.34 27.14
C VAL A 14 6.76 -10.76 27.04
N SER A 15 6.07 -10.61 28.17
CA SER A 15 4.74 -9.98 28.23
C SER A 15 4.76 -8.52 27.78
N MET A 16 5.77 -7.75 28.19
CA MET A 16 5.89 -6.34 27.82
C MET A 16 6.16 -6.16 26.31
N PHE A 17 7.06 -6.97 25.72
CA PHE A 17 7.34 -6.92 24.28
C PHE A 17 6.15 -7.33 23.40
N GLU A 18 5.39 -8.35 23.79
CA GLU A 18 4.17 -8.73 23.07
C GLU A 18 3.07 -7.66 23.12
N ASN A 19 2.94 -6.97 24.27
CA ASN A 19 1.97 -5.90 24.44
C ASN A 19 2.36 -4.62 23.67
N LEU A 20 3.66 -4.28 23.62
CA LEU A 20 4.18 -3.18 22.80
C LEU A 20 3.96 -3.43 21.29
N GLY A 21 4.17 -4.67 20.82
CA GLY A 21 3.88 -5.06 19.45
C GLY A 21 2.41 -4.85 19.07
N ARG A 22 1.47 -5.35 19.91
CA ARG A 22 0.03 -5.15 19.70
C ARG A 22 -0.38 -3.68 19.74
N PHE A 23 0.20 -2.90 20.65
CA PHE A 23 -0.10 -1.47 20.76
C PHE A 23 0.36 -0.69 19.51
N CYS A 24 1.54 -1.01 18.97
CA CYS A 24 2.08 -0.41 17.77
C CYS A 24 1.24 -0.76 16.52
N GLU A 25 0.87 -2.03 16.35
CA GLU A 25 -0.03 -2.45 15.26
C GLU A 25 -1.41 -1.78 15.37
N GLN A 26 -1.92 -1.60 16.59
CA GLN A 26 -3.24 -1.04 16.82
C GLN A 26 -3.26 0.49 16.62
N SER A 27 -2.19 1.20 16.97
CA SER A 27 -2.03 2.63 16.69
C SER A 27 -1.88 2.89 15.19
N GLU A 28 -1.11 2.07 14.48
CA GLU A 28 -1.01 2.12 13.02
C GLU A 28 -2.35 1.83 12.33
N MET A 29 -3.09 0.82 12.81
CA MET A 29 -4.40 0.49 12.26
C MET A 29 -5.39 1.66 12.44
N ARG A 30 -5.37 2.31 13.60
CA ARG A 30 -6.18 3.51 13.88
C ARG A 30 -5.79 4.66 12.96
N SER A 31 -4.50 4.89 12.75
CA SER A 31 -3.98 5.90 11.82
C SER A 31 -4.40 5.61 10.37
N ARG A 32 -4.27 4.37 9.90
CA ARG A 32 -4.72 3.93 8.56
C ARG A 32 -6.23 4.11 8.38
N LYS A 33 -7.03 3.76 9.38
CA LYS A 33 -8.49 3.97 9.38
C LYS A 33 -8.83 5.46 9.25
N ARG A 34 -8.21 6.33 10.07
CA ARG A 34 -8.41 7.78 10.00
C ARG A 34 -8.04 8.34 8.62
N LYS A 35 -6.87 7.99 8.08
CA LYS A 35 -6.42 8.41 6.74
C LYS A 35 -7.39 7.96 5.65
N ARG A 36 -7.89 6.72 5.71
CA ARG A 36 -8.91 6.21 4.78
C ARG A 36 -10.22 6.98 4.90
N THR A 37 -10.71 7.24 6.11
CA THR A 37 -11.92 8.03 6.32
C THR A 37 -11.78 9.44 5.73
N THR A 38 -10.66 10.12 5.98
CA THR A 38 -10.40 11.45 5.41
C THR A 38 -10.30 11.41 3.88
N TYR A 39 -9.61 10.42 3.31
CA TYR A 39 -9.52 10.25 1.87
C TYR A 39 -10.89 10.04 1.23
N LEU A 40 -11.72 9.16 1.80
CA LEU A 40 -13.07 8.89 1.30
C LEU A 40 -13.97 10.12 1.39
N ALA A 41 -13.88 10.91 2.46
CA ALA A 41 -14.62 12.16 2.58
C ALA A 41 -14.25 13.18 1.49
N LYS A 42 -12.96 13.30 1.17
CA LYS A 42 -12.48 14.16 0.08
C LYS A 42 -12.93 13.67 -1.29
N LEU A 43 -12.90 12.35 -1.51
CA LEU A 43 -13.36 11.73 -2.74
C LEU A 43 -14.85 12.04 -2.96
N GLU A 44 -15.66 11.91 -1.91
CA GLU A 44 -17.10 12.20 -1.97
C GLU A 44 -17.40 13.69 -2.21
N GLU A 45 -16.62 14.57 -1.59
CA GLU A 45 -16.70 16.00 -1.88
C GLU A 45 -16.37 16.33 -3.34
N ALA A 46 -15.32 15.73 -3.90
CA ALA A 46 -14.96 15.91 -5.31
C ALA A 46 -16.08 15.42 -6.25
N ARG A 47 -16.73 14.28 -5.93
CA ARG A 47 -17.92 13.82 -6.65
C ARG A 47 -19.08 14.80 -6.59
N ARG A 48 -19.39 15.32 -5.39
CA ARG A 48 -20.46 16.33 -5.21
C ARG A 48 -20.21 17.60 -6.04
N ARG A 49 -18.96 17.95 -6.28
CA ARG A 49 -18.56 19.09 -7.12
C ARG A 49 -18.56 18.76 -8.62
N GLY A 50 -18.84 17.53 -9.03
CA GLY A 50 -18.73 17.09 -10.42
C GLY A 50 -17.29 17.10 -10.94
N SER A 51 -16.30 16.90 -10.06
CA SER A 51 -14.89 16.83 -10.48
C SER A 51 -14.61 15.50 -11.20
N CYS A 52 -13.82 15.54 -12.26
CA CYS A 52 -13.30 14.33 -12.92
C CYS A 52 -12.30 13.63 -11.98
N LEU A 53 -12.56 12.36 -11.66
CA LEU A 53 -11.70 11.54 -10.81
C LEU A 53 -10.86 10.60 -11.65
N VAL A 54 -9.54 10.75 -11.58
CA VAL A 54 -8.58 9.86 -12.22
C VAL A 54 -7.86 9.03 -11.16
N PHE A 55 -7.97 7.72 -11.27
CA PHE A 55 -7.24 6.75 -10.47
C PHE A 55 -5.98 6.34 -11.24
N MET A 56 -4.82 6.62 -10.66
CA MET A 56 -3.55 6.23 -11.22
C MET A 56 -2.90 5.15 -10.36
N ASP A 57 -2.31 4.16 -11.00
CA ASP A 57 -1.51 3.15 -10.32
C ASP A 57 -0.33 2.71 -11.18
N GLU A 58 0.73 2.29 -10.51
CA GLU A 58 1.93 1.77 -11.13
C GLU A 58 1.95 0.25 -10.95
N THR A 59 2.15 -0.49 -12.05
CA THR A 59 2.35 -1.93 -11.99
C THR A 59 3.58 -2.37 -12.77
N TRP A 60 4.29 -3.35 -12.21
CA TRP A 60 5.42 -3.99 -12.87
C TRP A 60 4.93 -5.12 -13.77
N VAL A 61 5.19 -5.02 -15.06
CA VAL A 61 4.95 -6.08 -16.04
C VAL A 61 6.26 -6.76 -16.38
N PHE A 62 6.28 -8.09 -16.36
CA PHE A 62 7.47 -8.91 -16.67
C PHE A 62 7.27 -9.66 -17.99
N ASP A 63 8.31 -9.78 -18.80
CA ASP A 63 8.32 -10.54 -20.07
C ASP A 63 7.91 -12.02 -19.85
N SER A 64 8.10 -12.53 -18.63
CA SER A 64 7.73 -13.90 -18.21
C SER A 64 6.44 -14.01 -17.39
N MET A 65 5.61 -12.96 -17.30
CA MET A 65 4.29 -13.04 -16.63
C MET A 65 3.25 -13.87 -17.39
N THR A 66 3.55 -14.32 -18.61
CA THR A 66 2.64 -15.08 -19.48
C THR A 66 2.58 -16.57 -19.18
N LYS A 67 2.64 -17.00 -17.91
CA LYS A 67 2.25 -18.38 -17.63
C LYS A 67 0.74 -18.43 -17.75
N ASP A 68 0.25 -19.04 -18.82
CA ASP A 68 -1.18 -19.23 -19.11
C ASP A 68 -1.95 -19.88 -17.95
N LYS A 69 -1.24 -20.54 -17.02
CA LYS A 69 -1.78 -21.18 -15.83
C LYS A 69 -0.93 -20.83 -14.60
N GLY A 70 -1.55 -20.16 -13.63
CA GLY A 70 -1.06 -20.09 -12.26
C GLY A 70 -1.57 -21.29 -11.45
N TRP A 71 -0.81 -21.72 -10.45
CA TRP A 71 -1.33 -22.62 -9.42
C TRP A 71 -2.18 -21.78 -8.46
N ASN A 72 -3.50 -21.99 -8.45
CA ASN A 72 -4.40 -21.48 -7.42
C ASN A 72 -4.78 -22.66 -6.54
N ASP A 73 -4.14 -22.77 -5.38
CA ASP A 73 -4.46 -23.82 -4.42
C ASP A 73 -5.67 -23.40 -3.60
N ASN A 74 -6.84 -23.91 -3.98
CA ASN A 74 -8.10 -23.62 -3.30
C ASN A 74 -8.22 -24.34 -1.94
N THR A 75 -7.26 -25.17 -1.55
CA THR A 75 -7.25 -25.87 -0.25
C THR A 75 -6.62 -25.03 0.85
N ILE A 76 -5.87 -23.99 0.50
CA ILE A 76 -5.32 -23.03 1.46
C ILE A 76 -6.40 -21.99 1.77
N PRO A 77 -6.86 -21.88 3.03
CA PRO A 77 -7.86 -20.88 3.40
C PRO A 77 -7.31 -19.47 3.14
N ARG A 78 -8.19 -18.58 2.67
CA ARG A 78 -7.86 -17.16 2.35
C ARG A 78 -7.16 -16.45 3.52
N PHE A 79 -7.38 -16.90 4.75
CA PHE A 79 -6.71 -16.46 5.96
C PHE A 79 -5.97 -17.65 6.61
N ALA A 80 -4.87 -18.08 5.98
CA ALA A 80 -4.03 -19.13 6.52
C ALA A 80 -3.41 -18.73 7.88
N SER A 81 -3.35 -19.68 8.81
CA SER A 81 -2.65 -19.46 10.09
C SER A 81 -1.16 -19.23 9.87
N ALA A 82 -0.47 -18.64 10.85
CA ALA A 82 0.98 -18.43 10.77
C ALA A 82 1.77 -19.74 10.57
N GLU A 83 1.24 -20.87 11.04
CA GLU A 83 1.81 -22.20 10.83
C GLU A 83 1.61 -22.68 9.38
N VAL A 84 0.40 -22.56 8.84
CA VAL A 84 0.11 -22.89 7.43
C VAL A 84 0.94 -21.99 6.50
N MET A 85 1.04 -20.70 6.80
CA MET A 85 1.92 -19.79 6.06
C MET A 85 3.38 -20.25 6.16
N ARG A 86 3.89 -20.65 7.33
CA ARG A 86 5.29 -21.09 7.44
C ARG A 86 5.58 -22.38 6.66
N THR A 87 4.63 -23.33 6.68
CA THR A 87 4.75 -24.63 6.01
C THR A 87 4.56 -24.53 4.49
N TYR A 88 3.68 -23.64 4.03
CA TYR A 88 3.26 -23.57 2.62
C TYR A 88 3.61 -22.24 1.92
N SER A 89 4.27 -21.27 2.58
CA SER A 89 4.80 -20.05 1.95
C SER A 89 6.05 -20.32 1.08
N CYS A 90 6.08 -21.48 0.44
CA CYS A 90 6.96 -21.77 -0.68
C CYS A 90 6.38 -21.15 -1.96
N GLY A 91 5.97 -19.88 -1.90
CA GLY A 91 5.88 -19.11 -3.13
C GLY A 91 7.26 -19.18 -3.78
N LYS A 92 7.33 -19.51 -5.07
CA LYS A 92 8.62 -19.57 -5.78
C LYS A 92 9.43 -18.35 -5.38
N THR A 93 10.57 -18.57 -4.72
CA THR A 93 11.54 -17.52 -4.43
C THR A 93 11.67 -16.74 -5.70
N VAL A 94 11.31 -15.45 -5.61
CA VAL A 94 11.21 -14.54 -6.76
C VAL A 94 12.41 -14.83 -7.63
N ALA A 95 12.17 -15.40 -8.82
CA ALA A 95 13.24 -15.62 -9.77
C ALA A 95 13.81 -14.21 -10.00
N LYS A 96 15.02 -13.95 -9.50
CA LYS A 96 15.70 -12.65 -9.65
C LYS A 96 15.79 -12.24 -11.12
N ASP A 97 15.58 -13.20 -12.02
CA ASP A 97 15.79 -13.09 -13.45
C ASP A 97 14.49 -13.38 -14.24
N LYS A 98 13.33 -12.83 -13.82
CA LYS A 98 12.05 -12.92 -14.57
C LYS A 98 12.05 -12.24 -15.96
N GLY A 99 13.22 -12.02 -16.55
CA GLY A 99 13.41 -11.36 -17.83
C GLY A 99 13.28 -9.84 -17.73
N ARG A 100 13.06 -9.21 -18.89
CA ARG A 100 12.85 -7.76 -18.98
C ARG A 100 11.59 -7.36 -18.21
N ARG A 101 11.64 -6.18 -17.58
CA ARG A 101 10.52 -5.59 -16.86
C ARG A 101 10.19 -4.22 -17.43
N ALA A 102 8.92 -3.86 -17.42
CA ALA A 102 8.43 -2.54 -17.73
C ALA A 102 7.55 -2.05 -16.57
N ILE A 103 7.63 -0.76 -16.29
CA ILE A 103 6.67 -0.08 -15.42
C ILE A 103 5.52 0.37 -16.31
N VAL A 104 4.30 -0.04 -15.99
CA VAL A 104 3.08 0.44 -16.64
C VAL A 104 2.34 1.33 -15.66
N ILE A 105 2.08 2.56 -16.08
CA ILE A 105 1.24 3.50 -15.34
C ILE A 105 -0.15 3.44 -15.97
N GLY A 106 -1.12 2.95 -15.21
CA GLY A 106 -2.53 2.95 -15.61
C GLY A 106 -3.20 4.21 -15.07
N ALA A 107 -4.02 4.87 -15.90
CA ALA A 107 -4.88 5.96 -15.49
C ALA A 107 -6.32 5.66 -15.92
N ILE A 108 -7.23 5.54 -14.96
CA ILE A 108 -8.61 5.10 -15.17
C ILE A 108 -9.57 6.10 -14.52
N THR A 109 -10.67 6.38 -15.20
CA THR A 109 -11.82 7.17 -14.77
C THR A 109 -13.04 6.25 -14.59
N ASP A 110 -14.16 6.78 -14.12
CA ASP A 110 -15.44 6.08 -14.12
C ASP A 110 -15.94 5.70 -15.52
N GLU A 111 -15.55 6.46 -16.55
CA GLU A 111 -15.84 6.17 -17.97
C GLU A 111 -14.84 5.20 -18.62
N GLY A 112 -13.84 4.71 -17.88
CA GLY A 112 -12.81 3.80 -18.37
C GLY A 112 -11.42 4.46 -18.45
N ALA A 113 -10.52 3.92 -19.28
CA ALA A 113 -9.17 4.46 -19.41
C ALA A 113 -9.21 5.94 -19.85
N VAL A 114 -8.34 6.78 -19.27
CA VAL A 114 -8.29 8.22 -19.58
C VAL A 114 -8.08 8.39 -21.11
N PRO A 115 -8.91 9.20 -21.80
CA PRO A 115 -8.72 9.49 -23.22
C PRO A 115 -7.30 9.97 -23.51
N GLU A 116 -6.77 9.65 -24.70
CA GLU A 116 -5.37 9.90 -25.10
C GLU A 116 -4.30 9.09 -24.35
N SER A 117 -4.70 8.21 -23.41
CA SER A 117 -3.80 7.17 -22.92
C SER A 117 -3.42 6.25 -24.07
N THR A 118 -2.12 6.14 -24.35
CA THR A 118 -1.64 5.27 -25.41
C THR A 118 -1.68 3.82 -24.92
N MET A 119 -2.75 3.10 -25.25
CA MET A 119 -2.78 1.64 -25.08
C MET A 119 -1.80 1.02 -26.07
N VAL A 120 -0.71 0.44 -25.57
CA VAL A 120 0.28 -0.27 -26.39
C VAL A 120 -0.23 -1.70 -26.66
N PRO A 121 -0.53 -2.08 -27.91
CA PRO A 121 -0.96 -3.43 -28.23
C PRO A 121 0.09 -4.47 -27.82
N THR A 122 -0.37 -5.62 -27.35
CA THR A 122 0.50 -6.72 -26.94
C THR A 122 0.33 -7.93 -27.87
N ARG A 123 1.05 -9.02 -27.59
CA ARG A 123 0.93 -10.27 -28.36
C ARG A 123 -0.50 -10.84 -28.38
N SER A 124 -1.29 -10.59 -27.34
CA SER A 124 -2.69 -11.06 -27.26
C SER A 124 -3.66 -10.18 -28.06
N SER A 125 -3.32 -8.93 -28.36
CA SER A 125 -4.15 -8.03 -29.15
C SER A 125 -4.47 -8.61 -30.52
N THR A 126 -5.67 -8.31 -31.03
CA THR A 126 -6.09 -8.71 -32.37
C THR A 126 -5.23 -8.03 -33.43
N LYS A 127 -5.16 -8.63 -34.64
CA LYS A 127 -4.40 -8.05 -35.75
C LYS A 127 -4.89 -6.61 -36.04
N SER A 128 -6.20 -6.40 -36.10
CA SER A 128 -6.82 -5.10 -36.37
C SER A 128 -6.44 -4.03 -35.34
N GLU A 129 -6.44 -4.36 -34.04
CA GLU A 129 -6.02 -3.41 -32.99
C GLU A 129 -4.57 -2.96 -33.16
N ILE A 130 -3.68 -3.90 -33.51
CA ILE A 130 -2.27 -3.61 -33.75
C ILE A 130 -2.09 -2.71 -34.97
N GLU A 131 -2.82 -2.99 -36.07
CA GLU A 131 -2.75 -2.14 -37.27
C GLU A 131 -3.27 -0.73 -37.00
N THR A 132 -4.40 -0.59 -36.30
CA THR A 132 -4.96 0.72 -35.93
C THR A 132 -3.96 1.53 -35.12
N TYR A 133 -3.32 0.91 -34.12
CA TYR A 133 -2.28 1.56 -33.33
C TYR A 133 -1.10 2.04 -34.18
N LEU A 134 -0.57 1.18 -35.05
CA LEU A 134 0.57 1.53 -35.90
C LEU A 134 0.22 2.69 -36.86
N ARG A 135 -0.96 2.66 -37.46
CA ARG A 135 -1.46 3.75 -38.33
C ARG A 135 -1.65 5.06 -37.56
N ASP A 136 -2.17 5.00 -36.34
CA ASP A 136 -2.30 6.17 -35.44
C ASP A 136 -0.92 6.80 -35.14
N LYS A 137 0.12 5.98 -35.00
CA LYS A 137 1.51 6.43 -34.87
C LYS A 137 2.19 6.83 -36.19
N GLY A 138 1.44 6.87 -37.29
CA GLY A 138 1.95 7.25 -38.61
C GLY A 138 2.80 6.18 -39.29
N VAL A 139 2.78 4.93 -38.80
CA VAL A 139 3.49 3.81 -39.42
C VAL A 139 2.64 3.22 -40.55
N VAL A 140 3.23 3.11 -41.73
CA VAL A 140 2.56 2.52 -42.91
C VAL A 140 2.49 1.01 -42.76
N VAL A 141 1.28 0.46 -42.67
CA VAL A 141 1.06 -0.98 -42.52
C VAL A 141 0.63 -1.64 -43.83
N PRO A 142 1.41 -2.58 -44.40
CA PRO A 142 1.00 -3.34 -45.58
C PRO A 142 -0.26 -4.20 -45.34
N GLU A 143 -1.21 -4.23 -46.29
CA GLU A 143 -2.53 -4.89 -46.17
C GLU A 143 -2.46 -6.39 -45.80
N ASN A 144 -1.39 -7.08 -46.19
CA ASN A 144 -1.20 -8.51 -45.94
C ASN A 144 -0.14 -8.83 -44.88
N SER A 145 0.18 -7.86 -44.02
CA SER A 145 1.11 -8.06 -42.92
C SER A 145 0.67 -9.20 -41.99
N MET A 146 1.60 -10.08 -41.64
CA MET A 146 1.37 -11.10 -40.61
C MET A 146 1.35 -10.44 -39.23
N LYS A 147 0.47 -10.89 -38.33
CA LYS A 147 0.38 -10.38 -36.95
C LYS A 147 1.75 -10.39 -36.24
N ALA A 148 2.57 -11.41 -36.46
CA ALA A 148 3.91 -11.50 -35.87
C ALA A 148 4.81 -10.33 -36.28
N TYR A 149 4.79 -9.94 -37.56
CA TYR A 149 5.54 -8.80 -38.07
C TYR A 149 5.05 -7.50 -37.44
N LEU A 150 3.73 -7.30 -37.36
CA LEU A 150 3.14 -6.11 -36.74
C LEU A 150 3.51 -5.97 -35.26
N VAL A 151 3.60 -7.07 -34.52
CA VAL A 151 4.05 -7.04 -33.11
C VAL A 151 5.50 -6.60 -33.00
N GLU A 152 6.39 -7.03 -33.90
CA GLU A 152 7.78 -6.57 -33.91
C GLU A 152 7.87 -5.09 -34.31
N GLU A 153 7.03 -4.63 -35.25
CA GLU A 153 6.95 -3.22 -35.62
C GLU A 153 6.46 -2.36 -34.45
N VAL A 154 5.46 -2.81 -33.67
CA VAL A 154 5.05 -2.13 -32.43
C VAL A 154 6.23 -2.02 -31.47
N ARG A 155 6.99 -3.10 -31.27
CA ARG A 155 8.17 -3.05 -30.40
C ARG A 155 9.21 -2.04 -30.88
N ALA A 156 9.52 -2.05 -32.18
CA ALA A 156 10.42 -1.08 -32.79
C ALA A 156 9.92 0.36 -32.62
N SER A 157 8.62 0.59 -32.85
CA SER A 157 7.99 1.90 -32.66
C SER A 157 8.01 2.36 -31.19
N THR A 158 7.98 1.43 -30.23
CA THR A 158 8.13 1.73 -28.79
C THR A 158 9.59 1.78 -28.33
N GLN A 159 10.55 1.54 -29.22
CA GLN A 159 11.97 1.53 -28.89
C GLN A 159 12.47 2.91 -28.45
N TYR A 160 11.76 4.00 -28.76
CA TYR A 160 12.06 5.31 -28.16
C TYR A 160 12.00 5.29 -26.63
N MET A 161 11.20 4.39 -26.02
CA MET A 161 11.21 4.21 -24.57
C MET A 161 12.56 3.68 -24.07
N SER A 162 13.28 2.89 -24.89
CA SER A 162 14.66 2.49 -24.61
C SER A 162 15.69 3.58 -24.93
N ALA A 163 15.29 4.60 -25.71
CA ALA A 163 16.10 5.77 -26.02
C ALA A 163 15.81 6.97 -25.09
N LEU A 164 14.95 6.81 -24.08
CA LEU A 164 14.76 7.83 -23.07
C LEU A 164 16.11 8.13 -22.42
N PRO A 165 16.51 9.42 -22.34
CA PRO A 165 17.78 9.78 -21.73
C PRO A 165 17.87 9.19 -20.33
N SER A 166 18.99 8.53 -20.02
CA SER A 166 19.25 8.01 -18.67
C SER A 166 19.12 9.10 -17.61
N SER A 167 19.41 10.35 -17.96
CA SER A 167 19.20 11.53 -17.12
C SER A 167 17.73 11.72 -16.71
N LEU A 168 16.77 11.53 -17.63
CA LEU A 168 15.34 11.66 -17.32
C LEU A 168 14.88 10.56 -16.35
N CYS A 169 15.32 9.32 -16.58
CA CYS A 169 15.05 8.22 -15.66
C CYS A 169 15.71 8.45 -14.29
N GLN A 170 16.92 9.00 -14.26
CA GLN A 170 17.63 9.36 -13.02
C GLN A 170 16.94 10.50 -12.28
N GLU A 171 16.52 11.56 -12.98
CA GLU A 171 15.76 12.67 -12.40
C GLU A 171 14.44 12.20 -11.79
N TRP A 172 13.70 11.33 -12.49
CA TRP A 172 12.50 10.73 -11.95
C TRP A 172 12.79 9.87 -10.72
N PHE A 173 13.83 9.03 -10.77
CA PHE A 173 14.25 8.23 -9.62
C PHE A 173 14.64 9.10 -8.42
N HIS A 174 15.38 10.19 -8.64
CA HIS A 174 15.75 11.15 -7.61
C HIS A 174 14.53 11.86 -7.03
N HIS A 175 13.56 12.22 -7.86
CA HIS A 175 12.30 12.81 -7.42
C HIS A 175 11.53 11.84 -6.51
N VAL A 176 11.35 10.58 -6.94
CA VAL A 176 10.68 9.55 -6.14
C VAL A 176 11.41 9.30 -4.81
N ALA A 177 12.75 9.17 -4.85
CA ALA A 177 13.56 9.00 -3.64
C ALA A 177 13.40 10.19 -2.67
N LYS A 178 13.35 11.42 -3.20
CA LYS A 178 13.13 12.63 -2.40
C LYS A 178 11.75 12.65 -1.74
N GLU A 179 10.70 12.24 -2.45
CA GLU A 179 9.34 12.13 -1.91
C GLU A 179 9.26 11.04 -0.82
N GLU A 180 9.95 9.91 -1.03
CA GLU A 180 10.05 8.84 -0.04
C GLU A 180 10.78 9.33 1.23
N ASP A 181 11.91 10.01 1.08
CA ASP A 181 12.68 10.54 2.20
C ASP A 181 11.92 11.65 2.95
N ALA A 182 11.19 12.51 2.23
CA ALA A 182 10.29 13.49 2.85
C ALA A 182 9.19 12.80 3.67
N THR A 183 8.65 11.68 3.16
CA THR A 183 7.67 10.86 3.87
C THR A 183 8.27 10.24 5.13
N ARG A 184 9.50 9.69 5.05
CA ARG A 184 10.21 9.14 6.22
C ARG A 184 10.49 10.19 7.27
N LEU A 185 10.94 11.38 6.86
CA LEU A 185 11.21 12.49 7.76
C LEU A 185 9.94 12.95 8.48
N LYS A 186 8.82 13.04 7.75
CA LYS A 186 7.53 13.37 8.33
C LYS A 186 7.09 12.32 9.36
N ILE A 187 7.25 11.03 9.07
CA ILE A 187 6.96 9.95 10.01
C ILE A 187 7.82 10.09 11.28
N ALA A 188 9.11 10.40 11.14
CA ALA A 188 10.01 10.60 12.28
C ALA A 188 9.61 11.80 13.15
N ILE A 189 9.21 12.92 12.53
CA ILE A 189 8.71 14.12 13.23
C ILE A 189 7.41 13.81 13.98
N ASP A 190 6.46 13.12 13.34
CA ASP A 190 5.19 12.74 13.95
C ASP A 190 5.42 11.83 15.18
N LEU A 191 6.38 10.90 15.10
CA LEU A 191 6.78 10.04 16.21
C LEU A 191 7.42 10.84 17.35
N ALA A 192 8.35 11.75 17.06
CA ALA A 192 9.00 12.60 18.06
C ALA A 192 7.99 13.50 18.80
N ASN A 193 7.06 14.11 18.05
CA ASN A 193 6.00 14.95 18.63
C ASN A 193 5.04 14.13 19.51
N SER A 194 4.75 12.88 19.13
CA SER A 194 3.90 12.01 19.95
C SER A 194 4.55 11.62 21.29
N HIS A 195 5.88 11.44 21.32
CA HIS A 195 6.63 11.17 22.55
C HIS A 195 6.61 12.36 23.52
N SER A 196 6.78 13.58 23.00
CA SER A 196 6.74 14.81 23.82
C SER A 196 5.37 15.04 24.49
N ILE A 197 4.28 14.67 23.83
CA ILE A 197 2.92 14.76 24.39
C ILE A 197 2.75 13.79 25.57
N ILE A 198 3.33 12.58 25.50
CA ILE A 198 3.23 11.58 26.56
C ILE A 198 4.01 12.03 27.81
N GLU A 199 5.23 12.54 27.65
CA GLU A 199 6.04 13.04 28.78
C GLU A 199 5.39 14.21 29.52
N THR A 200 4.61 15.04 28.80
CA THR A 200 3.88 16.16 29.40
C THR A 200 2.71 15.66 30.26
N ILE A 201 2.00 14.62 29.82
CA ILE A 201 0.85 14.05 30.56
C ILE A 201 1.33 13.33 31.84
N ASP A 202 2.45 12.60 31.77
CA ASP A 202 3.02 11.92 32.94
C ASP A 202 3.51 12.91 34.00
N SER A 203 3.97 14.10 33.58
CA SER A 203 4.38 15.17 34.50
C SER A 203 3.20 15.83 35.23
N GLU A 204 2.05 15.98 34.57
CA GLU A 204 0.85 16.57 35.18
C GLU A 204 0.13 15.60 36.13
N LEU A 205 0.14 14.30 35.84
CA LEU A 205 -0.47 13.29 36.72
C LEU A 205 0.34 13.03 38.00
N SER A 206 1.63 13.33 38.02
CA SER A 206 2.45 13.24 39.23
C SER A 206 2.27 14.44 40.19
N SER A 207 1.51 15.47 39.82
CA SER A 207 1.31 16.69 40.63
C SER A 207 -0.06 16.74 41.33
N SER A 208 -0.88 15.69 41.24
CA SER A 208 -2.24 15.66 41.81
C SER A 208 -2.38 14.61 42.93
N SER A 209 -1.45 14.62 43.90
CA SER A 209 -1.68 14.04 45.22
C SER A 209 -1.83 15.19 46.20
N ASP A 210 -2.98 15.24 46.86
CA ASP A 210 -3.28 15.85 48.16
C ASP A 210 -4.54 16.72 48.10
N GLY A 211 -5.67 16.01 48.02
CA GLY A 211 -7.00 16.58 48.24
C GLY A 211 -7.83 15.53 48.98
N ASP A 212 -7.75 15.54 50.30
CA ASP A 212 -8.57 14.76 51.22
C ASP A 212 -10.05 14.85 50.83
N LEU A 213 -10.61 13.72 50.39
CA LEU A 213 -12.05 13.56 50.23
C LEU A 213 -12.60 12.98 51.54
N GLU A 214 -13.10 13.88 52.40
CA GLU A 214 -13.97 13.52 53.52
C GLU A 214 -15.24 12.87 52.96
N LEU A 215 -15.37 11.57 53.20
CA LEU A 215 -16.58 10.79 52.97
C LEU A 215 -17.60 11.15 54.07
N GLU A 216 -18.48 12.11 53.78
CA GLU A 216 -19.72 12.29 54.53
C GLU A 216 -20.69 11.15 54.17
N ALA A 217 -20.99 10.30 55.15
CA ALA A 217 -21.95 9.22 55.05
C ALA A 217 -23.36 9.81 55.20
N ASP A 218 -24.09 9.92 54.09
CA ASP A 218 -25.49 10.33 54.11
C ASP A 218 -26.39 9.11 54.41
N GLU A 219 -26.61 8.88 55.70
CA GLU A 219 -27.69 8.05 56.22
C GLU A 219 -29.01 8.84 56.23
N ASN A 220 -29.90 8.60 55.25
CA ASN A 220 -31.34 8.47 55.47
C ASN A 220 -32.11 8.38 54.16
N ASP A 221 -32.76 7.24 53.93
CA ASP A 221 -34.06 7.27 53.25
C ASP A 221 -35.00 6.22 53.84
N PRO A 222 -35.82 6.61 54.84
CA PRO A 222 -36.95 5.82 55.25
C PRO A 222 -38.19 6.27 54.46
N ASN A 223 -38.88 5.26 53.91
CA ASN A 223 -40.34 5.18 53.78
C ASN A 223 -40.93 5.37 52.37
N LEU A 224 -41.79 4.40 52.00
CA LEU A 224 -43.17 4.50 51.47
C LEU A 224 -43.46 3.24 50.62
N THR A 225 -44.13 2.19 51.15
CA THR A 225 -45.61 1.96 51.15
C THR A 225 -46.29 2.53 49.90
N GLU A 226 -46.99 1.77 49.05
CA GLU A 226 -47.99 0.71 49.22
C GLU A 226 -48.01 -0.21 47.99
#